data_AF-A0A7V1F6Q4-F1
#
_entry.id   AF-A0A7V1F6Q4-F1
#
_cell.length_a   1.000
_cell.length_b   1.000
_cell.length_c   1.000
_cell.angle_alpha   90.00
_cell.angle_beta   90.00
_cell.angle_gamma   90.00
#
_symmetry.space_group_name_H-M   'P 1'
#
loop_
_entity.id
_entity.type
_entity.pdbx_description
1 polymer ?
#
loop_
_entity_poly.entity_id
_entity_poly.type
_entity_poly.pdbx_seq_one_letter_code
_entity_poly.pdbx_strand_id
1 'polypeptide(L)' 'MKIKINKLAAQALSLPSEDRAQLAERLVESLENDTIQKLWIVEAKKRRDEVRSGRVKPISGDEALEQVRKLIA' A
#
# COMPACT_ATOMS: atom_id res chain seq x y z
N MET A 1 24.87 -11.64 9.20
CA MET A 1 24.58 -12.80 8.32
C MET A 1 24.23 -12.27 6.93
N LYS A 2 24.97 -12.62 5.86
CA LYS A 2 24.62 -12.21 4.48
C LYS A 2 23.90 -13.37 3.79
N ILE A 3 22.60 -13.51 4.02
CA ILE A 3 21.78 -14.41 3.20
C ILE A 3 21.42 -13.63 1.93
N LYS A 4 21.69 -14.20 0.75
CA LYS A 4 21.31 -13.58 -0.53
C LYS A 4 19.78 -13.57 -0.65
N ILE A 5 19.20 -12.42 -0.98
CA ILE A 5 17.74 -12.23 -1.03
C ILE A 5 17.03 -13.28 -1.92
N ASN A 6 17.66 -13.67 -3.03
CA ASN A 6 17.14 -14.70 -3.94
C ASN A 6 16.97 -16.06 -3.24
N LYS A 7 17.85 -16.41 -2.30
CA LYS A 7 17.76 -17.66 -1.55
C LYS A 7 16.59 -17.62 -0.56
N LEU A 8 16.36 -16.49 0.10
CA LEU A 8 15.20 -16.29 0.99
C LEU A 8 13.89 -16.29 0.21
N ALA A 9 13.86 -15.63 -0.94
CA ALA A 9 12.70 -15.60 -1.83
C ALA A 9 12.32 -17.01 -2.30
N ALA A 10 13.31 -17.82 -2.72
CA ALA A 10 13.06 -19.21 -3.12
C ALA A 10 12.48 -20.05 -1.96
N GLN A 11 12.99 -19.85 -0.74
CA GLN A 11 12.46 -20.54 0.45
C GLN A 11 11.03 -20.07 0.78
N ALA A 12 10.76 -18.77 0.76
CA ALA A 12 9.42 -18.23 0.98
C ALA A 12 8.42 -18.76 -0.07
N LEU A 13 8.80 -18.84 -1.34
CA LEU A 13 7.95 -19.36 -2.40
C LEU A 13 7.67 -20.87 -2.28
N SER A 14 8.52 -21.63 -1.59
CA SER A 14 8.30 -23.05 -1.32
C SER A 14 7.25 -23.32 -0.23
N LEU A 15 6.85 -22.31 0.53
CA LEU A 15 5.84 -22.45 1.58
C LEU A 15 4.43 -22.68 0.99
N PRO A 16 3.52 -23.33 1.73
CA PRO A 16 2.09 -23.35 1.42
C PRO A 16 1.49 -21.96 1.26
N SER A 17 0.38 -21.84 0.54
CA SER A 17 -0.20 -20.53 0.21
C SER A 17 -0.58 -19.69 1.42
N GLU A 18 -1.07 -20.33 2.48
CA GLU A 18 -1.46 -19.67 3.73
C GLU A 18 -0.23 -19.09 4.46
N ASP A 19 0.83 -19.88 4.61
CA ASP A 19 2.07 -19.44 5.24
C ASP A 19 2.76 -18.32 4.45
N ARG A 20 2.67 -18.35 3.11
CA ARG A 20 3.16 -17.25 2.27
C ARG A 20 2.38 -15.96 2.53
N ALA A 21 1.06 -16.03 2.66
CA ALA A 21 0.23 -14.87 2.96
C ALA A 21 0.59 -14.27 4.34
N GLN A 22 0.72 -15.12 5.36
CA GLN A 22 1.14 -14.68 6.70
C GLN A 22 2.54 -14.05 6.70
N LEU A 23 3.50 -14.63 5.95
CA LEU A 23 4.84 -14.05 5.82
C LEU A 23 4.82 -12.72 5.08
N ALA A 24 4.03 -12.60 4.01
CA ALA A 24 3.87 -11.36 3.28
C ALA A 24 3.28 -10.25 4.16
N GLU A 25 2.27 -10.55 4.98
CA GLU A 25 1.68 -9.61 5.93
C GLU A 25 2.74 -9.07 6.92
N ARG A 26 3.50 -9.97 7.58
CA ARG A 26 4.56 -9.57 8.50
C ARG A 26 5.67 -8.74 7.84
N LEU A 27 6.01 -9.07 6.59
CA LEU A 27 6.99 -8.29 5.84
C LEU A 27 6.44 -6.89 5.54
N VAL A 28 5.19 -6.77 5.12
CA VAL A 28 4.52 -5.47 4.91
C VAL A 28 4.48 -4.67 6.22
N GLU A 29 4.07 -5.28 7.33
CA GLU A 29 4.10 -4.65 8.66
C GLU A 29 5.51 -4.17 9.05
N SER A 30 6.55 -4.94 8.72
CA SER A 30 7.93 -4.55 9.02
C SER A 30 8.42 -3.34 8.19
N LEU A 31 7.73 -3.04 7.08
CA LEU A 31 8.01 -1.87 6.26
C LEU A 31 7.25 -0.63 6.77
N GLU A 32 6.25 -0.80 7.62
CA GLU A 32 5.56 0.32 8.27
C GLU A 32 6.56 1.06 9.17
N ASN A 33 6.82 2.31 8.82
CA ASN A 33 7.74 3.19 9.54
C ASN A 33 7.00 4.48 9.88
N ASP A 34 7.19 5.02 11.09
CA ASP A 34 6.66 6.31 11.53
C ASP A 34 6.84 7.44 10.51
N THR A 35 7.91 7.38 9.72
CA THR A 35 8.19 8.32 8.63
C THR A 35 7.16 8.22 7.51
N ILE A 36 6.80 6.99 7.11
CA ILE A 36 5.78 6.73 6.10
C ILE A 36 4.44 7.23 6.61
N GLN A 37 4.05 6.89 7.85
CA GLN A 37 2.79 7.37 8.43
C GLN A 37 2.69 8.90 8.46
N LYS A 38 3.77 9.60 8.84
CA LYS A 38 3.81 11.06 8.80
C LYS A 38 3.60 11.62 7.39
N LEU A 39 4.23 11.01 6.38
CA LEU A 39 4.05 11.40 4.97
C LEU A 39 2.61 11.18 4.49
N TRP A 40 1.97 10.06 4.87
CA TRP A 40 0.56 9.81 4.57
C TRP A 40 -0.36 10.86 5.20
N ILE A 41 -0.11 11.25 6.46
CA ILE A 41 -0.90 12.29 7.13
C ILE A 41 -0.75 13.64 6.42
N VAL A 42 0.48 13.99 6.00
CA VAL A 42 0.75 15.23 5.26
C VAL A 42 -0.03 15.24 3.94
N GLU A 43 0.05 14.16 3.17
CA GLU A 43 -0.65 14.04 1.88
C GLU A 43 -2.17 14.05 2.05
N ALA A 44 -2.71 13.36 3.06
CA ALA A 44 -4.14 13.35 3.36
C ALA A 44 -4.66 14.76 3.70
N LYS A 45 -3.92 15.52 4.52
CA LYS A 45 -4.28 16.92 4.85
C LYS A 45 -4.22 17.81 3.61
N LYS A 46 -3.16 17.68 2.81
CA LYS A 46 -3.00 18.43 1.55
C LYS A 46 -4.19 18.20 0.61
N ARG A 47 -4.55 16.94 0.33
CA ARG A 47 -5.67 16.60 -0.56
C ARG A 47 -7.01 17.12 -0.06
N ARG A 48 -7.27 17.01 1.24
CA ARG A 48 -8.47 17.58 1.87
C ARG A 48 -8.55 19.09 1.65
N ASP A 49 -7.44 19.80 1.84
CA ASP A 49 -7.41 21.27 1.73
C ASP A 49 -7.52 21.73 0.27
N GLU A 50 -6.97 20.97 -0.68
CA GLU A 50 -7.17 21.19 -2.12
C GLU A 50 -8.64 21.09 -2.53
N VAL A 51 -9.36 20.08 -2.02
CA VAL A 51 -10.81 19.93 -2.26
C VAL A 51 -11.58 21.09 -1.63
N ARG A 52 -11.30 21.42 -0.36
CA ARG A 52 -12.00 22.50 0.37
C ARG A 52 -11.74 23.88 -0.21
N SER A 53 -10.55 24.12 -0.74
CA SER A 53 -10.20 25.39 -1.40
C SER A 53 -10.71 25.48 -2.84
N GLY A 54 -11.27 24.40 -3.39
CA GLY A 54 -11.72 24.33 -4.78
C GLY A 54 -10.57 24.29 -5.80
N ARG A 55 -9.32 24.05 -5.36
CA ARG A 55 -8.16 23.92 -6.26
C ARG A 55 -8.29 22.71 -7.19
N VAL A 56 -8.99 21.67 -6.74
CA VAL A 56 -9.28 20.47 -7.51
C VAL A 56 -10.79 20.26 -7.60
N LYS A 57 -11.24 19.68 -8.71
CA LYS A 57 -12.63 19.28 -8.89
C LYS A 57 -12.79 17.83 -8.42
N PRO A 58 -13.53 17.56 -7.33
CA PRO A 58 -13.78 16.19 -6.91
C PRO A 58 -14.73 15.49 -7.89
N ILE A 59 -14.62 14.17 -7.95
CA ILE A 59 -15.58 13.27 -8.61
C ILE A 59 -16.44 12.57 -7.54
N SER A 60 -17.49 11.87 -7.98
CA SER A 60 -18.31 11.08 -7.05
C SER A 60 -17.51 9.90 -6.48
N GLY A 61 -17.81 9.50 -5.23
CA GLY A 61 -17.12 8.38 -4.58
C GLY A 61 -17.31 7.06 -5.34
N ASP A 62 -18.51 6.82 -5.87
CA ASP A 62 -18.82 5.61 -6.64
C ASP A 62 -18.03 5.55 -7.95
N GLU A 63 -17.95 6.67 -8.68
CA GLU A 63 -17.14 6.76 -9.90
C GLU A 63 -15.66 6.54 -9.61
N ALA A 64 -15.12 7.10 -8.52
CA ALA A 64 -13.73 6.90 -8.12
C ALA A 64 -13.43 5.42 -7.84
N LEU A 65 -14.31 4.74 -7.09
CA LEU A 65 -14.15 3.31 -6.78
C LEU A 65 -14.30 2.43 -8.02
N GLU A 66 -15.21 2.78 -8.94
CA GLU A 66 -15.35 2.07 -10.21
C GLU A 66 -14.08 2.15 -11.05
N GLN A 67 -13.47 3.34 -11.15
CA GLN A 67 -12.21 3.52 -11.87
C GLN A 67 -11.08 2.67 -11.27
N VAL A 68 -10.96 2.62 -9.95
CA VAL A 68 -9.97 1.78 -9.26
C VAL A 68 -10.18 0.31 -9.58
N ARG A 69 -11.42 -0.21 -9.48
CA ARG A 69 -11.72 -1.62 -9.77
C ARG A 69 -11.33 -2.00 -11.20
N LYS A 70 -11.56 -1.11 -12.19
CA LYS A 70 -11.16 -1.33 -13.59
C LYS A 70 -9.65 -1.44 -13.80
N LEU A 71 -8.83 -0.92 -12.88
CA LEU A 71 -7.36 -0.98 -12.99
C LEU A 71 -6.75 -2.28 -12.42
N ILE A 72 -7.50 -3.00 -11.59
CA ILE A 72 -7.02 -4.21 -10.88
C ILE A 72 -7.71 -5.49 -11.36
N ALA A 73 -8.71 -5.37 -12.23
CA ALA A 73 -9.38 -6.48 -12.91
C ALA A 73 -8.65 -6.86 -14.20
#